data_AF-A0A9X0D3A8-F1
#
_entry.id   AF-A0A9X0D3A8-F1
#
_cell.length_a   1.000
_cell.length_b   1.000
_cell.length_c   1.000
_cell.angle_alpha   90.00
_cell.angle_beta   90.00
_cell.angle_gamma   90.00
#
_symmetry.space_group_name_H-M   'P 1'
#
loop_
_entity.id
_entity.type
_entity.pdbx_description
1 polymer ?
#
loop_
_entity_poly.entity_id
_entity_poly.type
_entity_poly.pdbx_seq_one_letter_code
_entity_poly.pdbx_strand_id
1 'polypeptide(L)'
;MADGSFRRYDESPRRGERGLLVSRRLHPNVNLSLPVLVYIHGGAYEGGTAIMYPSDILALHGVVVVVIQYRLGPFGFLTTGDSAAPGNLGMLDQVEALKWVKENIGYFGGNPSQVTIFGESAGATSVTLHLLSPLSKGLFHQAIAESGSLRKSWTVLRATTAQWSPAYARKKDTDIQRAAEKINYPFYDDLRWAPVVDKNFLHDTPRNLREKGDFKKVKLMISFNSQEGATSFGPMAKSSVV
;
A
#
# COMPACT_ATOMS: atom_id res chain seq x y z
N MET A 1 15.60 12.29 -19.05
CA MET A 1 15.68 13.53 -18.26
C MET A 1 14.26 13.88 -17.87
N ALA A 2 13.74 13.31 -16.79
CA ALA A 2 12.42 13.62 -16.26
C ALA A 2 12.62 14.33 -14.93
N ASP A 3 12.03 15.51 -14.82
CA ASP A 3 12.09 16.43 -13.70
C ASP A 3 11.24 15.91 -12.53
N GLY A 4 11.80 14.98 -11.75
CA GLY A 4 11.24 14.60 -10.46
C GLY A 4 11.32 15.78 -9.49
N SER A 5 10.33 16.67 -9.50
CA SER A 5 10.26 17.79 -8.56
C SER A 5 10.04 17.26 -7.13
N PHE A 6 11.11 17.20 -6.36
CA PHE A 6 11.08 16.96 -4.91
C PHE A 6 10.46 18.19 -4.21
N ARG A 7 9.37 17.98 -3.46
CA ARG A 7 8.75 19.04 -2.64
C ARG A 7 9.06 18.80 -1.16
N ARG A 8 9.39 19.89 -0.45
CA ARG A 8 9.57 19.90 1.01
C ARG A 8 8.20 19.88 1.73
N TYR A 9 8.26 19.50 3.00
CA TYR A 9 7.26 19.32 4.08
C TYR A 9 5.98 20.20 4.13
N ASP A 10 5.79 21.19 3.26
CA ASP A 10 4.74 22.23 3.34
C ASP A 10 3.49 21.89 2.51
N GLU A 11 3.62 21.18 1.38
CA GLU A 11 2.49 20.99 0.46
C GLU A 11 1.86 19.59 0.63
N SER A 12 0.54 19.57 0.86
CA SER A 12 -0.23 18.32 0.91
C SER A 12 -0.33 17.68 -0.49
N PRO A 13 0.15 16.43 -0.68
CA PRO A 13 0.04 15.76 -1.97
C PRO A 13 -1.43 15.54 -2.34
N ARG A 14 -1.81 15.84 -3.58
CA ARG A 14 -3.19 15.65 -4.05
C ARG A 14 -3.47 14.16 -4.29
N ARG A 15 -4.75 13.80 -4.25
CA ARG A 15 -5.22 12.45 -4.62
C ARG A 15 -4.71 12.10 -6.02
N GLY A 16 -3.84 11.08 -6.12
CA GLY A 16 -3.27 10.60 -7.39
C GLY A 16 -1.81 10.99 -7.65
N GLU A 17 -1.17 11.77 -6.76
CA GLU A 17 0.25 12.12 -6.90
C GLU A 17 1.18 11.05 -6.31
N ARG A 18 2.33 10.85 -6.95
CA ARG A 18 3.43 9.99 -6.46
C ARG A 18 4.38 10.81 -5.60
N GLY A 19 4.98 10.19 -4.59
CA GLY A 19 5.92 10.87 -3.70
C GLY A 19 6.43 9.99 -2.57
N LEU A 20 7.46 10.46 -1.87
CA LEU A 20 8.02 9.80 -0.70
C LEU A 20 8.52 10.85 0.29
N LEU A 21 8.33 10.61 1.58
CA LEU A 21 8.89 11.38 2.67
C LEU A 21 10.01 10.54 3.31
N VAL A 22 11.22 11.09 3.41
CA VAL A 22 12.35 10.43 4.06
C VAL A 22 12.72 11.20 5.32
N SER A 23 12.64 10.53 6.46
CA SER A 23 13.00 11.06 7.76
C SER A 23 14.23 10.36 8.30
N ARG A 24 15.20 11.16 8.74
CA ARG A 24 16.40 10.68 9.44
C ARG A 24 16.85 11.71 10.48
N ARG A 25 17.50 11.23 11.54
CA ARG A 25 18.28 12.11 12.43
C ARG A 25 19.60 12.48 11.75
N LEU A 26 19.92 13.78 11.69
CA LEU A 26 21.23 14.25 11.25
C LEU A 26 22.25 14.06 12.37
N HIS A 27 23.33 13.33 12.08
CA HIS A 27 24.53 13.29 12.92
C HIS A 27 25.70 13.91 12.13
N PRO A 28 26.41 14.89 12.70
CA PRO A 28 27.34 15.71 11.93
C PRO A 28 28.60 14.99 11.43
N ASN A 29 28.88 13.72 11.77
CA ASN A 29 30.16 13.08 11.43
C ASN A 29 30.15 11.54 11.35
N VAL A 30 29.10 10.89 10.82
CA VAL A 30 29.11 9.42 10.73
C VAL A 30 28.63 8.92 9.37
N ASN A 31 29.44 8.07 8.74
CA ASN A 31 29.09 7.28 7.58
C ASN A 31 28.16 6.14 8.05
N LEU A 32 26.88 6.48 8.23
CA LEU A 32 25.90 5.60 8.85
C LEU A 32 25.32 4.61 7.81
N SER A 33 25.17 3.35 8.22
CA SER A 33 24.48 2.29 7.48
C SER A 33 23.34 1.76 8.35
N LEU A 34 22.28 2.56 8.50
CA LEU A 34 21.18 2.29 9.42
C LEU A 34 20.14 1.35 8.82
N PRO A 35 19.44 0.54 9.63
CA PRO A 35 18.23 -0.14 9.17
C PRO A 35 17.20 0.83 8.60
N VAL A 36 16.47 0.38 7.58
CA VAL A 36 15.48 1.20 6.87
C VAL A 36 14.08 0.64 7.11
N LEU A 37 13.16 1.48 7.58
CA LEU A 37 11.75 1.17 7.70
C LEU A 37 10.99 1.88 6.58
N VAL A 38 10.25 1.14 5.76
CA VAL A 38 9.41 1.70 4.69
C VAL A 38 7.94 1.50 5.05
N TYR A 39 7.25 2.60 5.37
CA TYR A 39 5.85 2.60 5.76
C TYR A 39 4.93 2.73 4.54
N ILE A 40 3.99 1.78 4.42
CA ILE A 40 2.91 1.79 3.45
C ILE A 40 1.61 2.08 4.20
N HIS A 41 1.02 3.24 3.96
CA HIS A 41 -0.15 3.68 4.70
C HIS A 41 -1.43 2.88 4.34
N GLY A 42 -2.34 2.77 5.30
CA GLY A 42 -3.68 2.20 5.14
C GLY A 42 -4.67 3.18 4.50
N GLY A 43 -5.97 2.96 4.74
CA GLY A 43 -7.05 3.81 4.20
C GLY A 43 -7.87 3.17 3.08
N ALA A 44 -8.05 1.84 3.14
CA ALA A 44 -8.91 1.07 2.24
C ALA A 44 -8.59 1.24 0.74
N TYR A 45 -7.35 1.64 0.41
CA TYR A 45 -6.92 2.05 -0.94
C TYR A 45 -7.67 3.23 -1.54
N GLU A 46 -8.49 3.94 -0.76
CA GLU A 46 -9.30 5.07 -1.24
C GLU A 46 -8.85 6.42 -0.68
N GLY A 47 -8.28 6.39 0.53
CA GLY A 47 -7.82 7.56 1.28
C GLY A 47 -6.49 7.28 2.00
N GLY A 48 -6.00 8.30 2.71
CA GLY A 48 -4.70 8.28 3.37
C GLY A 48 -3.65 9.08 2.60
N THR A 49 -2.61 9.52 3.32
CA THR A 49 -1.46 10.22 2.76
C THR A 49 -0.27 10.15 3.71
N ALA A 50 0.94 10.16 3.16
CA ALA A 50 2.21 10.07 3.84
C ALA A 50 2.39 11.19 4.87
N ILE A 51 1.85 12.38 4.61
CA ILE A 51 1.96 13.52 5.54
C ILE A 51 1.20 13.28 6.85
N MET A 52 0.23 12.37 6.89
CA MET A 52 -0.47 11.98 8.13
C MET A 52 0.42 11.15 9.08
N TYR A 53 1.59 10.71 8.63
CA TYR A 53 2.46 9.81 9.36
C TYR A 53 3.84 10.46 9.58
N PRO A 54 3.92 11.48 10.46
CA PRO A 54 5.20 12.07 10.83
C PRO A 54 6.10 10.99 11.42
N SER A 55 7.29 10.83 10.83
CA SER A 55 8.17 9.69 11.07
C SER A 55 9.43 10.05 11.86
N ASP A 56 9.54 11.31 12.30
CA ASP A 56 10.71 11.83 13.02
C ASP A 56 10.95 11.08 14.33
N ILE A 57 9.88 10.77 15.08
CA ILE A 57 9.97 10.04 16.35
C ILE A 57 10.60 8.66 16.15
N LEU A 58 10.20 7.92 15.13
CA LEU A 58 10.81 6.63 14.81
C LEU A 58 12.28 6.79 14.39
N ALA A 59 12.59 7.83 13.61
CA ALA A 59 13.97 8.11 13.20
C ALA A 59 14.92 8.42 14.37
N LEU A 60 14.41 8.87 15.52
CA LEU A 60 15.20 9.06 16.74
C LEU A 60 15.79 7.75 17.30
N HIS A 61 15.20 6.60 16.94
CA HIS A 61 15.66 5.27 17.37
C HIS A 61 16.80 4.69 16.51
N GLY A 62 17.47 5.52 15.70
CA GLY A 62 18.62 5.07 14.90
C GLY A 62 18.22 4.26 13.67
N VAL A 63 17.11 4.61 13.04
CA VAL A 63 16.64 4.04 11.77
C VAL A 63 16.37 5.14 10.76
N VAL A 64 16.43 4.82 9.47
CA VAL A 64 15.90 5.67 8.42
C VAL A 64 14.45 5.27 8.16
N VAL A 65 13.53 6.22 8.16
CA VAL A 65 12.12 5.95 7.89
C VAL A 65 11.73 6.58 6.55
N VAL A 66 11.12 5.79 5.69
CA VAL A 66 10.58 6.22 4.40
C VAL A 66 9.09 6.00 4.43
N VAL A 67 8.30 7.06 4.25
CA VAL A 67 6.84 6.96 4.11
C VAL A 67 6.49 7.20 2.65
N ILE A 68 5.86 6.23 2.00
CA ILE A 68 5.59 6.29 0.56
C ILE A 68 4.16 6.75 0.27
N GLN A 69 4.00 7.45 -0.85
CA GLN A 69 2.70 7.71 -1.48
C GLN A 69 2.49 6.78 -2.66
N TYR A 70 1.26 6.31 -2.83
CA TYR A 70 0.83 5.53 -3.97
C TYR A 70 -0.56 5.99 -4.43
N ARG A 71 -0.89 5.75 -5.71
CA ARG A 71 -2.20 6.13 -6.25
C ARG A 71 -3.33 5.36 -5.56
N LEU A 72 -4.43 6.06 -5.31
CA LEU A 72 -5.61 5.58 -4.60
C LEU A 72 -6.84 5.59 -5.51
N GLY A 73 -7.88 4.87 -5.10
CA GLY A 73 -9.17 4.81 -5.76
C GLY A 73 -9.09 4.35 -7.23
N PRO A 74 -9.87 4.95 -8.15
CA PRO A 74 -9.83 4.56 -9.56
C PRO A 74 -8.45 4.73 -10.19
N PHE A 75 -7.70 5.75 -9.78
CA PHE A 75 -6.37 6.02 -10.35
C PHE A 75 -5.32 4.99 -9.96
N GLY A 76 -5.52 4.30 -8.84
CA GLY A 76 -4.63 3.24 -8.38
C GLY A 76 -5.10 1.84 -8.79
N PHE A 77 -6.40 1.62 -8.88
CA PHE A 77 -6.93 0.24 -8.88
C PHE A 77 -8.07 0.00 -9.87
N LEU A 78 -8.35 0.93 -10.79
CA LEU A 78 -9.30 0.67 -11.88
C LEU A 78 -8.81 -0.50 -12.74
N THR A 79 -9.70 -1.45 -13.00
CA THR A 79 -9.46 -2.52 -13.96
C THR A 79 -10.68 -2.83 -14.82
N THR A 80 -10.42 -3.14 -16.09
CA THR A 80 -11.38 -3.69 -17.07
C THR A 80 -11.22 -5.20 -17.23
N GLY A 81 -10.26 -5.83 -16.55
CA GLY A 81 -9.92 -7.25 -16.72
C GLY A 81 -9.16 -7.58 -18.01
N ASP A 82 -8.76 -6.55 -18.77
CA ASP A 82 -7.97 -6.66 -20.00
C ASP A 82 -6.83 -5.61 -20.01
N SER A 83 -6.14 -5.49 -21.14
CA SER A 83 -4.99 -4.58 -21.28
C SER A 83 -5.37 -3.09 -21.27
N ALA A 84 -6.65 -2.72 -21.44
CA ALA A 84 -7.06 -1.32 -21.43
C ALA A 84 -6.93 -0.70 -20.03
N ALA A 85 -7.27 -1.46 -18.99
CA ALA A 85 -6.99 -1.13 -17.60
C ALA A 85 -6.64 -2.42 -16.83
N PRO A 86 -5.35 -2.76 -16.71
CA PRO A 86 -4.93 -4.02 -16.08
C PRO A 86 -5.08 -4.03 -14.55
N GLY A 87 -5.35 -2.88 -13.92
CA GLY A 87 -5.39 -2.74 -12.46
C GLY A 87 -4.02 -2.53 -11.82
N ASN A 88 -3.99 -2.50 -10.48
CA ASN A 88 -2.78 -2.50 -9.64
C ASN A 88 -1.77 -1.36 -9.86
N LEU A 89 -2.15 -0.24 -10.50
CA LEU A 89 -1.29 0.93 -10.64
C LEU A 89 -0.75 1.44 -9.31
N GLY A 90 -1.57 1.42 -8.25
CA GLY A 90 -1.15 1.76 -6.89
C GLY A 90 -0.12 0.76 -6.32
N MET A 91 -0.25 -0.54 -6.62
CA MET A 91 0.77 -1.53 -6.22
C MET A 91 2.07 -1.34 -6.97
N LEU A 92 2.00 -0.99 -8.26
CA LEU A 92 3.19 -0.70 -9.07
C LEU A 92 3.91 0.57 -8.59
N ASP A 93 3.18 1.58 -8.11
CA ASP A 93 3.80 2.74 -7.46
C ASP A 93 4.59 2.34 -6.21
N GLN A 94 4.06 1.41 -5.40
CA GLN A 94 4.77 0.89 -4.23
C GLN A 94 6.02 0.10 -4.64
N VAL A 95 5.97 -0.70 -5.72
CA VAL A 95 7.15 -1.37 -6.28
C VAL A 95 8.24 -0.37 -6.70
N GLU A 96 7.86 0.67 -7.43
CA GLU A 96 8.81 1.71 -7.87
C GLU A 96 9.41 2.47 -6.67
N ALA A 97 8.61 2.75 -5.64
CA ALA A 97 9.13 3.34 -4.41
C ALA A 97 10.14 2.42 -3.71
N LEU A 98 9.90 1.11 -3.66
CA LEU A 98 10.83 0.13 -3.09
C LEU A 98 12.12 -0.01 -3.91
N LYS A 99 12.04 0.06 -5.24
CA LYS A 99 13.23 0.14 -6.11
C LYS A 99 14.04 1.41 -5.82
N TRP A 100 13.36 2.54 -5.71
CA TRP A 100 13.98 3.81 -5.36
C TRP A 100 14.71 3.70 -4.01
N VAL A 101 14.08 3.12 -2.98
CA VAL A 101 14.73 2.90 -1.68
C VAL A 101 15.99 2.06 -1.85
N LYS A 102 15.91 0.93 -2.56
CA LYS A 102 17.07 0.06 -2.78
C LYS A 102 18.24 0.79 -3.47
N GLU A 103 17.96 1.65 -4.43
CA GLU A 103 18.96 2.34 -5.23
C GLU A 103 19.52 3.59 -4.54
N ASN A 104 18.72 4.26 -3.70
CA ASN A 104 19.03 5.63 -3.25
C ASN A 104 19.20 5.76 -1.74
N ILE A 105 18.69 4.85 -0.91
CA ILE A 105 18.63 5.07 0.54
C ILE A 105 20.02 5.18 1.21
N GLY A 106 21.07 4.68 0.54
CA GLY A 106 22.46 4.88 0.95
C GLY A 106 22.85 6.35 1.05
N TYR A 107 22.38 7.21 0.14
CA TYR A 107 22.61 8.67 0.21
C TYR A 107 21.94 9.33 1.42
N PHE A 108 21.00 8.62 2.05
CA PHE A 108 20.30 9.06 3.26
C PHE A 108 20.84 8.39 4.53
N GLY A 109 21.94 7.64 4.45
CA GLY A 109 22.53 6.92 5.59
C GLY A 109 21.81 5.61 5.94
N GLY A 110 20.95 5.12 5.04
CA GLY A 110 20.25 3.85 5.19
C GLY A 110 21.00 2.70 4.52
N ASN A 111 20.82 1.50 5.05
CA ASN A 111 21.37 0.27 4.52
C ASN A 111 20.35 -0.41 3.59
N PRO A 112 20.56 -0.43 2.26
CA PRO A 112 19.63 -1.06 1.32
C PRO A 112 19.54 -2.59 1.49
N SER A 113 20.48 -3.22 2.22
CA SER A 113 20.43 -4.64 2.58
C SER A 113 19.71 -4.92 3.90
N GLN A 114 19.18 -3.89 4.59
CA GLN A 114 18.42 -4.01 5.83
C GLN A 114 17.11 -3.21 5.78
N VAL A 115 16.32 -3.48 4.74
CA VAL A 115 15.01 -2.86 4.53
C VAL A 115 13.89 -3.71 5.13
N THR A 116 13.07 -3.10 5.98
CA THR A 116 11.83 -3.65 6.53
C THR A 116 10.65 -2.87 5.96
N ILE A 117 9.71 -3.54 5.31
CA ILE A 117 8.44 -2.93 4.92
C ILE A 117 7.42 -3.11 6.05
N PHE A 118 6.62 -2.10 6.33
CA PHE A 118 5.55 -2.19 7.32
C PHE A 118 4.34 -1.35 6.93
N GLY A 119 3.18 -1.70 7.46
CA GLY A 119 1.93 -1.02 7.13
C GLY A 119 0.79 -1.49 8.00
N GLU A 120 -0.27 -0.68 8.03
CA GLU A 120 -1.49 -0.89 8.80
C GLU A 120 -2.70 -1.05 7.87
N SER A 121 -3.66 -1.92 8.22
CA SER A 121 -4.90 -2.14 7.46
C SER A 121 -4.65 -2.47 5.98
N ALA A 122 -5.09 -1.64 5.02
CA ALA A 122 -4.79 -1.79 3.60
C ALA A 122 -3.28 -1.75 3.29
N GLY A 123 -2.50 -1.02 4.09
CA GLY A 123 -1.04 -1.01 4.04
C GLY A 123 -0.43 -2.32 4.52
N ALA A 124 -0.99 -2.94 5.57
CA ALA A 124 -0.60 -4.28 6.01
C ALA A 124 -0.91 -5.33 4.93
N THR A 125 -2.07 -5.21 4.28
CA THR A 125 -2.38 -6.03 3.11
C THR A 125 -1.33 -5.81 2.01
N SER A 126 -0.99 -4.57 1.68
CA SER A 126 0.03 -4.25 0.68
C SER A 126 1.37 -4.91 1.00
N VAL A 127 1.82 -4.84 2.26
CA VAL A 127 3.02 -5.54 2.76
C VAL A 127 2.94 -7.04 2.48
N THR A 128 1.81 -7.68 2.80
CA THR A 128 1.64 -9.12 2.57
C THR A 128 1.57 -9.48 1.08
N LEU A 129 1.04 -8.60 0.22
CA LEU A 129 1.04 -8.81 -1.23
C LEU A 129 2.44 -8.66 -1.83
N HIS A 130 3.27 -7.74 -1.32
CA HIS A 130 4.68 -7.62 -1.72
C HIS A 130 5.50 -8.87 -1.38
N LEU A 131 5.13 -9.64 -0.35
CA LEU A 131 5.75 -10.96 -0.11
C LEU A 131 5.50 -11.93 -1.27
N LEU A 132 4.32 -11.85 -1.88
CA LEU A 132 3.87 -12.75 -2.94
C LEU A 132 4.25 -12.29 -4.35
N SER A 133 4.47 -10.99 -4.55
CA SER A 133 4.79 -10.44 -5.87
C SER A 133 6.25 -10.71 -6.26
N PRO A 134 6.52 -11.28 -7.45
CA PRO A 134 7.89 -11.44 -7.92
C PRO A 134 8.54 -10.09 -8.25
N LEU A 135 7.76 -9.05 -8.57
CA LEU A 135 8.28 -7.71 -8.84
C LEU A 135 8.93 -7.07 -7.61
N SER A 136 8.62 -7.58 -6.41
CA SER A 136 9.15 -7.08 -5.14
C SER A 136 10.35 -7.88 -4.63
N LYS A 137 10.75 -8.93 -5.37
CA LYS A 137 11.81 -9.84 -4.96
C LYS A 137 13.15 -9.11 -4.82
N GLY A 138 13.72 -9.18 -3.62
CA GLY A 138 15.02 -8.57 -3.33
C GLY A 138 14.98 -7.05 -3.18
N LEU A 139 13.80 -6.47 -2.94
CA LEU A 139 13.64 -5.06 -2.57
C LEU A 139 13.55 -4.84 -1.06
N PHE A 140 13.22 -5.88 -0.29
CA PHE A 140 13.13 -5.83 1.17
C PHE A 140 13.52 -7.18 1.81
N HIS A 141 13.72 -7.15 3.13
CA HIS A 141 14.35 -8.22 3.91
C HIS A 141 13.52 -8.69 5.10
N GLN A 142 12.62 -7.84 5.60
CA GLN A 142 11.71 -8.11 6.72
C GLN A 142 10.36 -7.44 6.47
N ALA A 143 9.32 -7.93 7.13
CA ALA A 143 7.96 -7.41 6.97
C ALA A 143 7.21 -7.35 8.32
N ILE A 144 6.41 -6.30 8.50
CA ILE A 144 5.49 -6.15 9.64
C ILE A 144 4.10 -5.81 9.08
N ALA A 145 3.09 -6.59 9.42
CA ALA A 145 1.71 -6.39 8.98
C ALA A 145 0.79 -6.16 10.19
N GLU A 146 0.29 -4.94 10.34
CA GLU A 146 -0.52 -4.51 11.47
C GLU A 146 -1.99 -4.46 11.07
N SER A 147 -2.83 -5.29 11.70
CA SER A 147 -4.29 -5.25 11.50
C SER A 147 -4.74 -5.48 10.04
N GLY A 148 -3.98 -6.30 9.29
CA GLY A 148 -4.33 -6.71 7.93
C GLY A 148 -3.73 -8.06 7.55
N SER A 149 -4.44 -8.85 6.74
CA SER A 149 -3.93 -10.14 6.27
C SER A 149 -4.65 -10.65 5.00
N LEU A 150 -3.99 -11.55 4.27
CA LEU A 150 -4.49 -12.19 3.03
C LEU A 150 -5.59 -13.25 3.24
N ARG A 151 -6.36 -13.20 4.35
CA ARG A 151 -7.29 -14.29 4.72
C ARG A 151 -8.68 -14.20 4.09
N LYS A 152 -9.16 -13.05 3.59
CA LYS A 152 -10.54 -12.90 3.10
C LYS A 152 -10.63 -12.34 1.65
N SER A 153 -11.77 -12.56 0.99
CA SER A 153 -12.08 -12.21 -0.42
C SER A 153 -11.88 -10.74 -0.79
N TRP A 154 -12.09 -9.83 0.15
CA TRP A 154 -11.99 -8.36 0.03
C TRP A 154 -10.58 -7.85 -0.30
N THR A 155 -9.57 -8.70 -0.07
CA THR A 155 -8.15 -8.32 -0.12
C THR A 155 -7.62 -8.24 -1.54
N VAL A 156 -8.19 -9.06 -2.43
CA VAL A 156 -7.85 -9.11 -3.85
C VAL A 156 -9.14 -9.40 -4.60
N LEU A 157 -9.64 -8.43 -5.36
CA LEU A 157 -10.83 -8.66 -6.19
C LEU A 157 -10.46 -9.64 -7.31
N ARG A 158 -11.36 -10.58 -7.60
CA ARG A 158 -11.27 -11.31 -8.86
C ARG A 158 -11.51 -10.28 -9.96
N ALA A 159 -10.62 -10.20 -10.94
CA ALA A 159 -10.79 -9.37 -12.13
C ALA A 159 -11.93 -9.94 -13.00
N THR A 160 -13.14 -9.90 -12.47
CA THR A 160 -14.36 -10.12 -13.22
C THR A 160 -14.89 -8.75 -13.56
N THR A 161 -15.01 -8.50 -14.86
CA THR A 161 -15.74 -7.41 -15.53
C THR A 161 -17.16 -7.15 -14.99
N ALA A 162 -17.63 -7.86 -13.97
CA ALA A 162 -19.01 -7.92 -13.52
C ALA A 162 -19.39 -6.95 -12.39
N GLN A 163 -18.44 -6.31 -11.68
CA GLN A 163 -18.79 -5.30 -10.66
C GLN A 163 -19.02 -3.90 -11.24
N TRP A 164 -18.58 -3.66 -12.48
CA TRP A 164 -18.82 -2.40 -13.18
C TRP A 164 -19.89 -2.64 -14.23
N SER A 165 -21.06 -2.00 -14.06
CA SER A 165 -22.12 -2.01 -15.08
C SER A 165 -21.51 -1.79 -16.48
N PRO A 166 -21.97 -2.51 -17.53
CA PRO A 166 -21.56 -2.30 -18.93
C PRO A 166 -21.68 -0.85 -19.43
N ALA A 167 -22.33 0.02 -18.66
CA ALA A 167 -22.39 1.46 -18.88
C ALA A 167 -21.06 2.21 -18.63
N TYR A 168 -20.10 1.63 -17.92
CA TYR A 168 -18.82 2.29 -17.58
C TYR A 168 -17.68 2.00 -18.55
N ALA A 169 -17.65 0.82 -19.17
CA ALA A 169 -16.60 0.41 -20.11
C ALA A 169 -16.55 1.27 -21.41
N ARG A 170 -17.54 2.14 -21.64
CA ARG A 170 -17.67 2.98 -22.85
C ARG A 170 -17.52 4.48 -22.59
N LYS A 171 -17.13 4.89 -21.38
CA LYS A 171 -17.04 6.29 -20.99
C LYS A 171 -15.60 6.79 -20.97
N LYS A 172 -15.37 8.07 -21.27
CA LYS A 172 -14.05 8.71 -21.14
C LYS A 172 -13.60 8.71 -19.67
N ASP A 173 -12.31 8.68 -19.40
CA ASP A 173 -11.71 8.57 -18.05
C ASP A 173 -12.33 9.54 -17.02
N THR A 174 -12.63 10.77 -17.44
CA THR A 174 -13.26 11.80 -16.59
C THR A 174 -14.66 11.44 -16.13
N ASP A 175 -15.42 10.72 -16.96
CA ASP A 175 -16.79 10.31 -16.66
C ASP A 175 -16.82 9.08 -15.72
N ILE A 176 -15.80 8.21 -15.83
CA ILE A 176 -15.60 7.10 -14.89
C ILE A 176 -15.31 7.67 -13.50
N GLN A 177 -14.44 8.68 -13.40
CA GLN A 177 -14.13 9.33 -12.13
C GLN A 177 -15.34 10.03 -11.50
N ARG A 178 -16.05 10.85 -12.27
CA ARG A 178 -17.20 11.62 -11.77
C ARG A 178 -18.35 10.72 -11.34
N ALA A 179 -18.52 9.58 -12.01
CA ALA A 179 -19.49 8.60 -11.60
C ALA A 179 -18.99 7.75 -10.43
N ALA A 180 -17.68 7.54 -10.33
CA ALA A 180 -17.12 6.88 -9.17
C ALA A 180 -17.43 7.68 -7.89
N GLU A 181 -17.20 8.99 -7.91
CA GLU A 181 -17.46 9.87 -6.77
C GLU A 181 -18.92 9.90 -6.27
N LYS A 182 -19.89 9.41 -7.07
CA LYS A 182 -21.33 9.44 -6.73
C LYS A 182 -21.89 8.16 -6.10
N ILE A 183 -21.09 7.10 -6.00
CA ILE A 183 -21.56 5.82 -5.43
C ILE A 183 -21.31 5.82 -3.92
N ASN A 184 -22.40 5.73 -3.15
CA ASN A 184 -22.35 5.60 -1.70
C ASN A 184 -22.46 4.11 -1.34
N TYR A 185 -21.46 3.53 -0.70
CA TYR A 185 -21.46 2.11 -0.32
C TYR A 185 -21.15 1.95 1.16
N PRO A 186 -21.98 1.20 1.92
CA PRO A 186 -21.66 0.89 3.29
C PRO A 186 -20.50 -0.13 3.33
N PHE A 187 -19.61 0.00 4.31
CA PHE A 187 -18.32 -0.72 4.45
C PHE A 187 -18.45 -2.27 4.58
N TYR A 188 -19.60 -2.86 4.28
CA TYR A 188 -19.95 -4.23 4.63
C TYR A 188 -19.77 -5.27 3.51
N ASP A 189 -19.74 -4.90 2.21
CA ASP A 189 -19.88 -5.89 1.10
C ASP A 189 -18.78 -6.00 -0.01
N ASP A 190 -17.89 -5.00 -0.23
CA ASP A 190 -16.56 -5.20 -0.89
C ASP A 190 -15.70 -3.92 -0.85
N LEU A 191 -14.36 -4.02 -0.88
CA LEU A 191 -13.51 -2.85 -1.19
C LEU A 191 -13.73 -2.49 -2.65
N ARG A 192 -14.17 -1.26 -2.90
CA ARG A 192 -14.47 -0.77 -4.25
C ARG A 192 -13.25 -0.71 -5.16
N TRP A 193 -12.12 -0.32 -4.58
CA TRP A 193 -10.84 -0.19 -5.23
C TRP A 193 -9.85 -1.03 -4.44
N ALA A 194 -9.32 -2.07 -5.05
CA ALA A 194 -8.42 -2.99 -4.38
C ALA A 194 -7.50 -3.68 -5.38
N PRO A 195 -6.40 -4.28 -4.90
CA PRO A 195 -5.54 -5.09 -5.74
C PRO A 195 -6.30 -6.21 -6.45
N VAL A 196 -5.85 -6.60 -7.63
CA VAL A 196 -6.43 -7.69 -8.44
C VAL A 196 -5.35 -8.68 -8.90
N VAL A 197 -5.76 -9.88 -9.30
CA VAL A 197 -4.86 -10.81 -10.00
C VAL A 197 -4.71 -10.36 -11.45
N ASP A 198 -3.65 -9.63 -11.74
CA ASP A 198 -3.38 -8.97 -13.04
C ASP A 198 -2.38 -9.75 -13.93
N LYS A 199 -1.84 -10.86 -13.44
CA LYS A 199 -0.78 -11.63 -14.12
C LYS A 199 0.54 -10.88 -14.27
N ASN A 200 0.73 -9.76 -13.58
CA ASN A 200 1.96 -8.97 -13.55
C ASN A 200 2.45 -8.75 -12.12
N PHE A 201 1.77 -7.93 -11.32
CA PHE A 201 2.09 -7.78 -9.91
C PHE A 201 1.73 -9.05 -9.11
N LEU A 202 0.58 -9.68 -9.42
CA LEU A 202 0.14 -10.96 -8.84
C LEU A 202 -0.18 -11.96 -9.96
N HIS A 203 0.63 -13.02 -10.10
CA HIS A 203 0.42 -14.03 -11.13
C HIS A 203 -0.70 -15.03 -10.83
N ASP A 204 -1.07 -15.19 -9.57
CA ASP A 204 -2.10 -16.10 -9.13
C ASP A 204 -2.76 -15.54 -7.87
N THR A 205 -3.83 -16.18 -7.39
CA THR A 205 -4.49 -15.77 -6.16
C THR A 205 -3.53 -15.89 -4.97
N PRO A 206 -3.63 -15.02 -3.95
CA PRO A 206 -2.79 -15.12 -2.75
C PRO A 206 -2.83 -16.49 -2.06
N ARG A 207 -3.98 -17.17 -2.12
CA ARG A 207 -4.14 -18.54 -1.61
C ARG A 207 -3.24 -19.52 -2.37
N ASN A 208 -3.35 -19.53 -3.70
CA ASN A 208 -2.57 -20.44 -4.55
C ASN A 208 -1.07 -20.19 -4.43
N LEU A 209 -0.63 -18.93 -4.42
CA LEU A 209 0.79 -18.58 -4.26
C LEU A 209 1.34 -19.07 -2.92
N ARG A 210 0.55 -18.95 -1.85
CA ARG A 210 0.93 -19.43 -0.52
C ARG A 210 0.97 -20.96 -0.43
N GLU A 211 -0.01 -21.65 -1.02
CA GLU A 211 -0.07 -23.11 -1.06
C GLU A 211 1.09 -23.71 -1.86
N LYS A 212 1.47 -23.08 -2.97
CA LYS A 212 2.65 -23.46 -3.78
C LYS A 212 3.97 -23.16 -3.06
N GLY A 213 3.96 -22.28 -2.05
CA GLY A 213 5.18 -21.83 -1.37
C GLY A 213 6.08 -20.92 -2.23
N ASP A 214 5.57 -20.44 -3.36
CA ASP A 214 6.30 -19.64 -4.35
C ASP A 214 6.21 -18.14 -4.02
N PHE A 215 6.87 -17.76 -2.93
CA PHE A 215 6.91 -16.37 -2.48
C PHE A 215 8.16 -16.08 -1.64
N LYS A 216 8.44 -14.79 -1.42
CA LYS A 216 9.62 -14.37 -0.66
C LYS A 216 9.43 -14.70 0.83
N LYS A 217 10.29 -15.57 1.35
CA LYS A 217 10.37 -15.89 2.78
C LYS A 217 11.28 -14.87 3.48
N VAL A 218 10.73 -14.17 4.47
CA VAL A 218 11.41 -13.21 5.35
C VAL A 218 10.91 -13.37 6.77
N LYS A 219 11.60 -12.76 7.74
CA LYS A 219 11.04 -12.56 9.07
C LYS A 219 9.79 -11.70 8.94
N LEU A 220 8.67 -12.23 9.42
CA LEU A 220 7.35 -11.61 9.34
C LEU A 220 6.78 -11.49 10.76
N MET A 221 6.38 -10.27 11.12
CA MET A 221 5.57 -10.01 12.30
C MET A 221 4.15 -9.65 11.84
N ILE A 222 3.13 -10.22 12.49
CA ILE A 222 1.73 -9.91 12.25
C ILE A 222 1.08 -9.58 13.59
N SER A 223 0.31 -8.50 13.66
CA SER A 223 -0.41 -8.09 14.85
C SER A 223 -1.86 -7.74 14.54
N PHE A 224 -2.71 -7.78 15.56
CA PHE A 224 -4.11 -7.34 15.53
C PHE A 224 -4.43 -6.67 16.86
N ASN A 225 -5.33 -5.70 16.83
CA ASN A 225 -5.88 -5.09 18.03
C ASN A 225 -6.90 -6.05 18.68
N SER A 226 -7.04 -5.97 20.00
CA SER A 226 -8.00 -6.82 20.74
C SER A 226 -9.47 -6.52 20.37
N GLN A 227 -9.75 -5.35 19.79
CA GLN A 227 -11.09 -4.90 19.39
C GLN A 227 -11.11 -4.26 18.00
N GLU A 228 -10.63 -4.94 16.96
CA GLU A 228 -10.62 -4.44 15.56
C GLU A 228 -11.98 -3.90 15.10
N GLY A 229 -13.07 -4.53 15.56
CA GLY A 229 -14.42 -4.13 15.20
C GLY A 229 -14.92 -2.86 15.90
N ALA A 230 -14.30 -2.40 16.99
CA ALA A 230 -14.86 -1.29 17.78
C ALA A 230 -14.98 0.01 16.98
N THR A 231 -14.08 0.25 16.02
CA THR A 231 -14.12 1.44 15.16
C THR A 231 -15.30 1.42 14.18
N SER A 232 -15.68 0.25 13.68
CA SER A 232 -16.77 0.09 12.69
C SER A 232 -18.12 -0.32 13.32
N PHE A 233 -18.09 -0.91 14.52
CA PHE A 233 -19.22 -1.50 15.22
C PHE A 233 -19.42 -0.92 16.63
N GLY A 234 -18.67 0.10 17.03
CA GLY A 234 -18.75 0.74 18.35
C GLY A 234 -20.17 1.16 18.79
N PRO A 235 -21.04 1.65 17.89
CA PRO A 235 -22.44 1.91 18.21
C PRO A 235 -23.26 0.65 18.50
N MET A 236 -22.93 -0.49 17.87
CA MET A 236 -23.61 -1.78 18.07
C MET A 236 -23.11 -2.52 19.31
N ALA A 237 -21.84 -2.35 19.71
CA ALA A 237 -21.28 -2.98 20.90
C ALA A 237 -21.88 -2.45 22.22
N LYS A 238 -22.50 -1.26 22.20
CA LYS A 238 -23.18 -0.67 23.37
C LYS A 238 -24.65 -1.12 23.54
N SER A 239 -25.20 -1.93 22.64
CA SER A 239 -26.62 -2.35 22.69
C SER A 239 -26.87 -3.72 23.32
N SER A 240 -25.84 -4.40 23.84
CA SER A 240 -25.99 -5.65 24.60
C SER A 240 -25.77 -5.44 26.09
N VAL A 241 -26.58 -4.55 26.67
CA VAL A 241 -26.98 -4.61 28.08
C VAL A 241 -28.51 -4.64 28.07
N VAL A 242 -29.05 -5.86 28.03
CA VAL A 242 -30.41 -6.21 28.48
C VAL A 242 -30.25 -7.40 29.40
#